data_AF-A0A661IWK5-F1
#
_entry.id   AF-A0A661IWK5-F1
#
_cell.length_a   1.000
_cell.length_b   1.000
_cell.length_c   1.000
_cell.angle_alpha   90.00
_cell.angle_beta   90.00
_cell.angle_gamma   90.00
#
_symmetry.space_group_name_H-M   'P 1'
#
loop_
_entity.id
_entity.type
_entity.pdbx_description
1 polymer ?
#
loop_
_entity_poly.entity_id
_entity_poly.type
_entity_poly.pdbx_seq_one_letter_code
_entity_poly.pdbx_strand_id
1 'polypeptide(L)'
;REYFRLVEQGGSEFAILLDLPPEELRRIAPPRIYEGITRVRRGELEITPGYDGVYGKIRIFGEQKAEEKPKVPEKVQMKLF
;
A
#
# COMPACT_ATOMS: atom_id res chain seq x y z
N ARG A 1 -11.96 1.56 -12.75
CA ARG A 1 -13.30 2.18 -12.58
C ARG A 1 -13.43 2.82 -11.21
N GLU A 2 -13.07 2.12 -10.12
CA GLU A 2 -13.14 2.67 -8.76
C GLU A 2 -12.39 3.99 -8.57
N TYR A 3 -11.18 4.12 -9.12
CA TYR A 3 -10.43 5.38 -9.13
C TYR A 3 -11.26 6.56 -9.68
N PHE A 4 -11.78 6.43 -10.91
CA PHE A 4 -12.57 7.51 -11.54
C PHE A 4 -13.84 7.84 -10.75
N ARG A 5 -14.53 6.82 -10.20
CA ARG A 5 -15.71 7.04 -9.34
C ARG A 5 -15.36 7.88 -8.11
N LEU A 6 -14.24 7.59 -7.45
CA LEU A 6 -13.80 8.34 -6.28
C LEU A 6 -13.41 9.76 -6.66
N VAL A 7 -12.66 9.95 -7.75
CA VAL A 7 -12.26 11.27 -8.24
C VAL A 7 -13.48 12.13 -8.60
N GLU A 8 -14.48 11.55 -9.27
CA GLU A 8 -15.73 12.26 -9.60
C GLU A 8 -16.51 12.67 -8.34
N GLN A 9 -16.57 11.83 -7.31
CA GLN A 9 -17.30 12.12 -6.07
C GLN A 9 -16.54 13.01 -5.08
N GLY A 10 -15.21 12.88 -5.04
CA GLY A 10 -14.32 13.61 -4.13
C GLY A 10 -13.65 14.84 -4.77
N GLY A 11 -14.00 15.17 -6.01
CA GLY A 11 -13.52 16.33 -6.76
C GLY A 11 -12.15 16.14 -7.43
N SER A 12 -11.14 15.67 -6.69
CA SER A 12 -9.81 15.37 -7.25
C SER A 12 -9.06 14.34 -6.43
N GLU A 13 -8.04 13.71 -7.02
CA GLU A 13 -7.17 12.77 -6.29
C GLU A 13 -6.50 13.43 -5.08
N PHE A 14 -5.91 14.61 -5.26
CA PHE A 14 -5.26 15.32 -4.15
C PHE A 14 -6.24 15.69 -3.05
N ALA A 15 -7.45 16.16 -3.39
CA ALA A 15 -8.48 16.43 -2.40
C ALA A 15 -8.82 15.17 -1.59
N ILE A 16 -9.00 14.02 -2.25
CA ILE A 16 -9.29 12.73 -1.60
C ILE A 16 -8.14 12.28 -0.70
N LEU A 17 -6.89 12.46 -1.13
CA LEU A 17 -5.71 11.98 -0.40
C LEU A 17 -5.29 12.91 0.74
N LEU A 18 -5.52 14.23 0.63
CA LEU A 18 -4.97 15.23 1.55
C LEU A 18 -6.05 15.89 2.42
N ASP A 19 -7.15 16.35 1.81
CA ASP A 19 -8.03 17.35 2.43
C ASP A 19 -9.40 16.82 2.84
N LEU A 20 -9.92 15.81 2.12
CA LEU A 20 -11.29 15.35 2.28
C LEU A 20 -11.52 14.85 3.73
N PRO A 21 -12.54 15.34 4.46
CA PRO A 21 -12.81 14.93 5.83
C PRO A 21 -13.05 13.42 5.95
N PRO A 22 -12.65 12.76 7.06
CA PRO A 22 -12.84 11.32 7.24
C PRO A 22 -14.29 10.85 7.06
N GLU A 23 -15.26 11.64 7.49
CA GLU A 23 -16.69 11.34 7.42
C GLU A 23 -17.17 11.28 5.96
N GLU A 24 -16.70 12.19 5.13
CA GLU A 24 -17.02 12.24 3.69
C GLU A 24 -16.28 11.13 2.94
N LEU A 25 -14.99 10.94 3.24
CA LEU A 25 -14.19 9.87 2.66
C LEU A 25 -14.81 8.50 2.93
N ARG A 26 -15.30 8.26 4.15
CA ARG A 26 -15.95 6.99 4.53
C ARG A 26 -17.26 6.73 3.77
N ARG A 27 -17.97 7.78 3.35
CA ARG A 27 -19.22 7.64 2.57
C ARG A 27 -18.94 7.22 1.14
N ILE A 28 -17.89 7.77 0.53
CA ILE A 28 -17.59 7.55 -0.89
C ILE A 28 -16.62 6.38 -1.12
N ALA A 29 -15.72 6.08 -0.18
CA ALA A 29 -14.70 5.06 -0.34
C ALA A 29 -15.08 3.72 0.33
N PRO A 30 -14.76 2.58 -0.31
CA PRO A 30 -14.85 1.28 0.33
C PRO A 30 -14.01 1.23 1.62
N PRO A 31 -14.39 0.40 2.62
CA PRO A 31 -13.73 0.36 3.92
C PRO A 31 -12.21 0.22 3.85
N ARG A 32 -11.70 -0.64 2.96
CA ARG A 32 -10.26 -0.87 2.79
C ARG A 32 -9.51 0.34 2.23
N ILE A 33 -10.15 1.11 1.34
CA ILE A 33 -9.54 2.33 0.78
C ILE A 33 -9.57 3.45 1.82
N TYR A 34 -10.71 3.63 2.50
CA TYR A 34 -10.84 4.57 3.62
C TYR A 34 -9.76 4.31 4.69
N GLU A 35 -9.60 3.06 5.11
CA GLU A 35 -8.59 2.68 6.10
C GLU A 35 -7.17 2.92 5.58
N GLY A 36 -6.90 2.55 4.32
CA GLY A 36 -5.59 2.76 3.72
C GLY A 36 -5.17 4.23 3.68
N ILE A 37 -6.06 5.11 3.22
CA ILE A 37 -5.81 6.56 3.20
C ILE A 37 -5.64 7.10 4.61
N THR A 38 -6.51 6.69 5.54
CA THR A 38 -6.46 7.15 6.95
C THR A 38 -5.14 6.78 7.61
N ARG A 39 -4.67 5.53 7.45
CA ARG A 39 -3.38 5.07 7.98
C ARG A 39 -2.21 5.84 7.39
N VAL A 40 -2.22 6.06 6.07
CA VAL A 40 -1.18 6.85 5.40
C VAL A 40 -1.13 8.28 5.92
N ARG A 41 -2.28 8.95 6.06
CA ARG A 41 -2.34 10.31 6.65
C ARG A 41 -1.80 10.37 8.08
N ARG A 42 -1.97 9.29 8.86
CA ARG A 42 -1.50 9.20 10.25
C ARG A 42 -0.07 8.67 10.40
N GLY A 43 0.57 8.23 9.31
CA GLY A 43 1.87 7.54 9.39
C GLY A 43 1.79 6.14 10.03
N GLU A 44 0.61 5.53 10.08
CA GLU A 44 0.36 4.19 10.65
C GLU A 44 0.66 3.09 9.60
N LEU A 45 1.91 3.04 9.13
CA LEU A 45 2.37 2.07 8.13
C LEU A 45 3.85 1.72 8.36
N GLU A 46 4.25 0.57 7.84
CA GLU A 46 5.66 0.18 7.81
C GLU A 46 6.31 0.65 6.51
N ILE A 47 7.48 1.26 6.64
CA ILE A 47 8.28 1.74 5.53
C ILE A 47 9.63 1.03 5.55
N THR A 48 9.92 0.27 4.49
CA THR A 48 11.28 -0.20 4.22
C THR A 48 11.91 0.75 3.20
N PRO A 49 13.00 1.46 3.54
CA PRO A 49 13.64 2.38 2.61
C PRO A 49 14.20 1.64 1.38
N GLY A 50 14.21 2.35 0.26
CA GLY A 50 14.91 1.92 -0.95
C GLY A 50 16.40 2.27 -0.90
N TYR A 51 17.17 1.78 -1.86
CA TYR A 51 18.60 2.07 -2.00
C TYR A 51 19.03 1.94 -3.47
N ASP A 52 20.03 2.70 -3.90
CA ASP A 52 20.73 2.54 -5.20
C ASP A 52 19.81 2.32 -6.43
N GLY A 53 18.77 3.14 -6.55
CA GLY A 53 17.81 3.04 -7.67
C GLY A 53 16.69 2.02 -7.48
N VAL A 54 16.66 1.33 -6.34
CA VAL A 54 15.56 0.44 -5.93
C VAL A 54 14.56 1.22 -5.08
N TYR A 55 13.27 1.14 -5.44
CA TYR A 55 12.19 1.71 -4.63
C TYR A 55 12.06 1.02 -3.27
N GLY A 56 11.69 1.81 -2.26
CA GLY A 56 11.30 1.28 -0.96
C GLY A 56 9.99 0.47 -1.01
N LYS A 57 9.65 -0.17 0.10
CA LYS A 57 8.40 -0.92 0.25
C LYS A 57 7.54 -0.28 1.33
N ILE A 58 6.26 -0.13 1.01
CA ILE A 58 5.25 0.37 1.93
C ILE A 58 4.31 -0.78 2.27
N ARG A 59 4.09 -1.02 3.57
CA ARG A 59 3.04 -1.95 4.05
C ARG A 59 2.06 -1.18 4.92
N ILE A 60 0.86 -0.98 4.39
CA ILE A 60 -0.22 -0.22 5.05
C ILE A 60 -1.05 -1.14 5.96
N PHE A 61 -1.32 -2.35 5.49
CA PHE A 61 -2.00 -3.38 6.24
C PHE A 61 -0.95 -4.37 6.73
N GLY A 62 -1.03 -4.75 8.01
CA GLY A 62 -0.15 -5.77 8.57
C GLY A 62 -0.30 -7.09 7.82
N GLU A 63 0.66 -7.99 8.00
CA GLU A 63 0.58 -9.33 7.41
C GLU A 63 -0.66 -10.05 8.00
N GLN A 64 -1.73 -10.15 7.20
CA GLN A 64 -2.51 -11.37 7.26
C GLN A 64 -1.50 -12.47 7.03
N LYS A 65 -1.28 -13.37 8.00
CA LYS A 65 -0.37 -14.51 7.91
C LYS A 65 -0.62 -15.24 6.60
N ALA A 66 0.05 -14.83 5.54
CA ALA A 66 0.14 -15.56 4.30
C ALA A 66 1.17 -16.62 4.63
N GLU A 67 0.70 -17.87 4.73
CA GLU A 67 1.51 -19.06 4.92
C GLU A 67 2.82 -18.92 4.15
N GLU A 68 3.93 -18.99 4.87
CA GLU A 68 5.27 -18.95 4.31
C GLU A 68 5.35 -19.99 3.20
N LYS A 69 5.33 -19.55 1.93
CA LYS A 69 5.64 -20.46 0.83
C LYS A 69 7.09 -20.90 1.03
N PRO A 70 7.38 -22.22 1.08
CA PRO A 70 8.71 -22.72 1.40
C PRO A 70 9.72 -22.16 0.41
N LYS A 71 10.79 -21.55 0.94
CA LYS A 71 11.94 -21.09 0.16
C LYS A 71 12.54 -22.30 -0.55
N VAL A 72 12.37 -22.37 -1.87
CA VAL A 72 13.03 -23.39 -2.69
C VAL A 72 14.54 -23.12 -2.61
N PRO A 73 15.40 -24.08 -2.23
CA PRO A 73 16.83 -23.84 -2.10
C PRO A 73 17.43 -23.51 -3.47
N GLU A 74 18.12 -22.38 -3.55
CA GLU A 74 18.88 -21.94 -4.72
C GLU A 74 19.97 -22.97 -5.03
N LYS A 75 20.02 -23.45 -6.28
CA LYS A 75 21.03 -24.41 -6.74
C LYS A 75 22.41 -23.76 -6.63
N VAL A 76 23.23 -24.26 -5.72
CA VAL A 76 24.67 -23.96 -5.66
C VAL A 76 25.35 -24.57 -6.87
N GLN A 77 25.70 -23.75 -7.88
CA GLN A 77 26.60 -24.17 -8.94
C GLN A 77 28.01 -23.68 -8.63
N MET A 78 28.75 -24.48 -7.88
CA MET A 78 30.20 -24.38 -7.83
C MET A 78 30.75 -24.72 -9.23
N LYS A 79 31.39 -23.77 -9.90
CA LYS A 79 32.28 -24.10 -11.01
C LYS A 79 33.61 -24.58 -10.43
N LEU A 80 33.90 -25.84 -10.75
CA LEU A 80 35.16 -26.53 -10.55
C LEU A 80 36.29 -25.78 -11.29
N PHE A 81 37.49 -25.79 -10.71
CA PHE A 81 38.73 -25.71 -11.49
C PHE A 81 38.80 -26.88 -12.48
#